data_AF-A0A836CJC9-F1
#
_entry.id   AF-A0A836CJC9-F1
#
_cell.length_a   1.000
_cell.length_b   1.000
_cell.length_c   1.000
_cell.angle_alpha   90.00
_cell.angle_beta   90.00
_cell.angle_gamma   90.00
#
_symmetry.space_group_name_H-M   'P 1'
#
loop_
_entity.id
_entity.type
_entity.pdbx_description
1 polymer ?
#
loop_
_entity_poly.entity_id
_entity_poly.type
_entity_poly.pdbx_seq_one_letter_code
_entity_poly.pdbx_strand_id
1 'polypeptide(L)'
;MGAAQAAEFWALGLGEPWPVSGLHGYGVAEVLEQIKPHLYPADTSGDADTTINVSIVGRPNVGKSSLLNKLYGQERAIVSDVAGTTRDTIDALFERGDRTYRLIDTAGIRRKKKIEYGNEFFMINRAFKAIRRSDVVLLVIDVVDGIKDQDRVLAERIAAEGKACVVVLNKWDAVEKDDKTYLKSIAYVREMLPPVRWADIVFTSALTGQRTLSIFDKVDEAVEQHRKRIKTSVLNEVLRDAVLWQAPPTRKNSQQGKIYYCNQVAARPPTVAIFCNAPKLFSDNYKRYLERKFREQLGFKSTPIRMLWRGKRLRRMVQDESKKSRYPKPYQAG
;
A
#
# COMPACT_ATOMS: atom_id res chain seq x y z
N MET A 1 27.57 -6.16 -32.09
CA MET A 1 28.19 -4.83 -31.92
C MET A 1 28.49 -4.51 -30.46
N GLY A 2 27.55 -4.66 -29.51
CA GLY A 2 27.80 -4.31 -28.09
C GLY A 2 28.93 -5.08 -27.39
N ALA A 3 29.14 -6.37 -27.69
CA ALA A 3 30.21 -7.16 -27.05
C ALA A 3 31.63 -6.70 -27.43
N ALA A 4 31.82 -6.20 -28.66
CA ALA A 4 33.11 -5.68 -29.12
C ALA A 4 33.41 -4.31 -28.48
N GLN A 5 32.39 -3.47 -28.29
CA GLN A 5 32.51 -2.19 -27.57
C GLN A 5 32.74 -2.39 -26.06
N ALA A 6 32.15 -3.44 -25.48
CA ALA A 6 32.38 -3.79 -24.08
C ALA A 6 33.83 -4.19 -23.79
N ALA A 7 34.57 -4.66 -24.80
CA ALA A 7 35.96 -5.10 -24.64
C ALA A 7 36.90 -3.95 -24.23
N GLU A 8 36.60 -2.70 -24.61
CA GLU A 8 37.40 -1.53 -24.24
C GLU A 8 37.33 -1.23 -22.73
N PHE A 9 36.27 -1.66 -22.05
CA PHE A 9 36.05 -1.39 -20.63
C PHE A 9 36.83 -2.31 -19.69
N TRP A 10 37.45 -3.38 -20.20
CA TRP A 10 38.40 -4.19 -19.42
C TRP A 10 39.58 -3.37 -18.89
N ALA A 11 39.98 -2.32 -19.61
CA ALA A 11 41.06 -1.42 -19.21
C ALA A 11 40.79 -0.65 -17.90
N LEU A 12 39.52 -0.59 -17.44
CA LEU A 12 39.15 0.12 -16.21
C LEU A 12 39.44 -0.69 -14.93
N GLY A 13 39.72 -1.99 -15.03
CA GLY A 13 40.00 -2.83 -13.87
C GLY A 13 38.81 -3.03 -12.93
N LEU A 14 37.58 -2.78 -13.39
CA LEU A 14 36.34 -2.87 -12.60
C LEU A 14 35.66 -4.25 -12.66
N GLY A 15 36.35 -5.27 -13.20
CA GLY A 15 35.81 -6.62 -13.42
C GLY A 15 35.25 -6.84 -14.83
N GLU A 16 34.52 -7.94 -15.02
CA GLU A 16 33.93 -8.33 -16.32
C GLU A 16 32.87 -7.30 -16.76
N PRO A 17 32.99 -6.69 -17.95
CA PRO A 17 32.02 -5.73 -18.45
C PRO A 17 30.77 -6.43 -18.99
N TRP A 18 29.60 -6.04 -18.50
CA TRP A 18 28.31 -6.62 -18.87
C TRP A 18 27.57 -5.71 -19.89
N PRO A 19 27.48 -6.10 -21.17
CA PRO A 19 26.82 -5.27 -22.18
C PRO A 19 25.29 -5.28 -22.03
N VAL A 20 24.68 -4.11 -21.91
CA VAL A 20 23.22 -3.94 -21.80
C VAL A 20 22.66 -3.04 -22.89
N SER A 21 21.41 -3.26 -23.28
CA SER A 21 20.65 -2.35 -24.16
C SER A 21 19.38 -1.89 -23.46
N GLY A 22 19.30 -0.60 -23.12
CA GLY A 22 18.08 -0.01 -22.54
C GLY A 22 16.89 0.03 -23.50
N LEU A 23 17.14 0.11 -24.81
CA LEU A 23 16.09 0.19 -25.84
C LEU A 23 15.45 -1.17 -26.13
N HIS A 24 16.25 -2.24 -26.13
CA HIS A 24 15.81 -3.59 -26.52
C HIS A 24 15.76 -4.58 -25.35
N GLY A 25 16.19 -4.18 -24.16
CA GLY A 25 16.16 -5.00 -22.94
C GLY A 25 17.19 -6.14 -22.89
N TYR A 26 18.15 -6.16 -23.83
CA TYR A 26 19.21 -7.16 -23.89
C TYR A 26 20.19 -7.00 -22.72
N GLY A 27 20.62 -8.10 -22.09
CA GLY A 27 21.64 -8.12 -21.03
C GLY A 27 21.17 -7.67 -19.64
N VAL A 28 19.94 -7.14 -19.53
CA VAL A 28 19.42 -6.56 -18.29
C VAL A 28 19.16 -7.63 -17.24
N ALA A 29 18.67 -8.81 -17.63
CA ALA A 29 18.36 -9.89 -16.69
C ALA A 29 19.64 -10.46 -16.06
N GLU A 30 20.67 -10.61 -16.87
CA GLU A 30 21.99 -11.11 -16.48
C GLU A 30 22.66 -10.15 -15.49
N VAL A 31 22.64 -8.84 -15.79
CA VAL A 31 23.14 -7.81 -14.86
C VAL A 31 22.37 -7.82 -13.53
N LEU A 32 21.05 -7.96 -13.57
CA LEU A 32 20.24 -8.02 -12.35
C LEU A 32 20.57 -9.24 -11.49
N GLU A 33 20.82 -10.41 -12.09
CA GLU A 33 21.19 -11.61 -11.35
C GLU A 33 22.60 -11.49 -10.74
N GLN A 34 23.52 -10.76 -11.39
CA GLN A 34 24.86 -10.49 -10.85
C GLN A 34 24.85 -9.42 -9.74
N ILE A 35 23.94 -8.45 -9.81
CA ILE A 35 23.80 -7.43 -8.75
C ILE A 35 23.16 -8.02 -7.50
N LYS A 36 22.23 -8.98 -7.65
CA LYS A 36 21.42 -9.55 -6.58
C LYS A 36 22.19 -10.06 -5.33
N PRO A 37 23.37 -10.70 -5.43
CA PRO A 37 24.18 -11.10 -4.27
C PRO A 37 24.87 -9.93 -3.56
N HIS A 38 25.07 -8.80 -4.26
CA HIS A 38 25.72 -7.59 -3.76
C HIS A 38 24.72 -6.55 -3.26
N LEU A 39 23.45 -6.70 -3.62
CA LEU A 39 22.40 -6.04 -2.87
C LEU A 39 22.46 -6.60 -1.46
N TYR A 40 22.66 -5.72 -0.48
CA TYR A 40 22.29 -6.05 0.89
C TYR A 40 20.89 -6.68 0.82
N PRO A 41 20.64 -7.84 1.44
CA PRO A 41 19.26 -8.23 1.70
C PRO A 41 18.64 -6.99 2.34
N ALA A 42 17.62 -6.39 1.70
CA ALA A 42 16.88 -5.31 2.33
C ALA A 42 16.54 -5.83 3.72
N ASP A 43 17.11 -5.23 4.76
CA ASP A 43 17.24 -5.80 6.11
C ASP A 43 16.16 -6.84 6.38
N THR A 44 16.51 -8.12 6.16
CA THR A 44 15.61 -9.26 6.38
C THR A 44 16.16 -10.21 7.44
N SER A 45 17.20 -9.77 8.14
CA SER A 45 17.73 -10.41 9.34
C SER A 45 17.94 -9.36 10.43
N GLY A 46 17.05 -9.34 11.43
CA GLY A 46 17.21 -8.53 12.63
C GLY A 46 15.86 -8.31 13.31
N ASP A 47 15.36 -9.34 13.98
CA ASP A 47 14.04 -9.45 14.60
C ASP A 47 12.86 -9.40 13.61
N ALA A 48 11.79 -10.12 13.91
CA ALA A 48 10.50 -9.75 13.37
C ALA A 48 10.23 -8.34 13.90
N ASP A 49 10.61 -7.30 13.15
CA ASP A 49 10.40 -5.90 13.53
C ASP A 49 8.88 -5.72 13.69
N THR A 50 8.41 -5.95 14.92
CA THR A 50 7.01 -5.74 15.34
C THR A 50 6.69 -4.26 15.29
N THR A 51 7.72 -3.42 15.16
CA THR A 51 7.62 -1.99 14.97
C THR A 51 6.72 -1.65 13.80
N ILE A 52 5.68 -0.88 14.11
CA ILE A 52 4.77 -0.31 13.13
C ILE A 52 5.33 1.06 12.73
N ASN A 53 5.73 1.22 11.47
CA ASN A 53 6.20 2.51 10.98
C ASN A 53 4.98 3.38 10.61
N VAL A 54 4.84 4.53 11.28
CA VAL A 54 3.72 5.46 11.09
C VAL A 54 4.25 6.82 10.67
N SER A 55 3.73 7.38 9.57
CA SER A 55 4.02 8.77 9.21
C SER A 55 2.78 9.66 9.33
N ILE A 56 2.98 10.89 9.81
CA ILE A 56 1.95 11.93 9.84
C ILE A 56 2.17 12.89 8.67
N VAL A 57 1.28 12.88 7.68
CA VAL A 57 1.37 13.72 6.49
C VAL A 57 0.14 14.61 6.33
N GLY A 58 0.27 15.68 5.56
CA GLY A 58 -0.79 16.68 5.35
C GLY A 58 -0.21 18.06 5.10
N ARG A 59 -1.03 18.99 4.60
CA ARG A 59 -0.64 20.37 4.28
C ARG A 59 -0.04 21.14 5.46
N PRO A 60 0.72 22.24 5.25
CA PRO A 60 1.08 23.15 6.34
C PRO A 60 -0.12 23.48 7.26
N ASN A 61 0.12 23.69 8.55
CA ASN A 61 -0.87 24.23 9.51
C ASN A 61 -2.15 23.40 9.80
N VAL A 62 -2.28 22.19 9.24
CA VAL A 62 -3.37 21.24 9.57
C VAL A 62 -3.28 20.64 10.99
N GLY A 63 -2.24 21.00 11.76
CA GLY A 63 -2.06 20.58 13.15
C GLY A 63 -1.24 19.31 13.38
N LYS A 64 -0.41 18.88 12.41
CA LYS A 64 0.48 17.71 12.55
C LYS A 64 1.39 17.76 13.78
N SER A 65 2.01 18.92 14.05
CA SER A 65 2.92 19.07 15.20
C SER A 65 2.18 19.04 16.53
N SER A 66 1.02 19.67 16.60
CA SER A 66 0.15 19.58 17.79
C SER A 66 -0.31 18.15 18.02
N LEU A 67 -0.70 17.44 16.96
CA LEU A 67 -1.12 16.05 17.05
C LEU A 67 0.04 15.16 17.53
N LEU A 68 1.21 15.30 16.93
CA LEU A 68 2.42 14.57 17.32
C LEU A 68 2.76 14.81 18.80
N ASN A 69 2.77 16.06 19.25
CA ASN A 69 3.03 16.38 20.67
C ASN A 69 1.97 15.78 21.59
N LYS A 70 0.71 15.75 21.17
CA LYS A 70 -0.37 15.16 21.97
C LYS A 70 -0.24 13.65 22.09
N LEU A 71 0.13 12.98 21.00
CA LEU A 71 0.43 11.54 21.00
C LEU A 71 1.63 11.24 21.90
N TYR A 72 2.70 12.05 21.85
CA TYR A 72 3.85 11.91 22.74
C TYR A 72 3.54 12.18 24.22
N GLY A 73 2.74 13.21 24.52
CA GLY A 73 2.46 13.63 25.89
C GLY A 73 1.48 12.72 26.64
N GLN A 74 0.81 11.81 25.94
CA GLN A 74 -0.17 10.88 26.53
C GLN A 74 0.38 9.46 26.71
N GLU A 75 1.52 9.12 26.10
CA GLU A 75 2.15 7.79 26.21
C GLU A 75 3.59 7.90 26.74
N ARG A 76 4.08 6.86 27.41
CA ARG A 76 5.48 6.79 27.89
C ARG A 76 6.40 6.56 26.69
N ALA A 77 6.66 7.60 25.92
CA ALA A 77 7.57 7.52 24.80
C ALA A 77 9.03 7.36 25.29
N ILE A 78 9.59 6.16 25.12
CA ILE A 78 11.02 5.95 25.25
C ILE A 78 11.66 6.45 23.95
N VAL A 79 12.12 7.69 23.95
CA VAL A 79 12.87 8.25 22.83
C VAL A 79 14.25 7.60 22.85
N SER A 80 14.45 6.59 22.02
CA SER A 80 15.79 6.06 21.75
C SER A 80 16.41 6.89 20.61
N ASP A 81 17.38 7.73 20.96
CA ASP A 81 18.31 8.33 20.00
C ASP A 81 19.29 7.23 19.56
N VAL A 82 18.89 6.36 18.63
CA VAL A 82 19.84 5.42 18.02
C VAL A 82 20.76 6.22 17.09
N ALA A 83 21.84 6.74 17.66
CA ALA A 83 22.95 7.33 16.94
C ALA A 83 23.62 6.22 16.12
N GLY A 84 23.47 6.24 14.78
CA GLY A 84 24.01 5.12 14.00
C GLY A 84 24.19 5.29 12.51
N THR A 85 23.29 5.94 11.77
CA THR A 85 23.43 5.98 10.30
C THR A 85 22.91 7.28 9.67
N THR A 86 23.87 8.08 9.20
CA THR A 86 23.82 9.14 8.18
C THR A 86 22.59 10.08 8.14
N ARG A 87 22.82 11.29 8.70
CA ARG A 87 22.28 12.62 8.33
C ARG A 87 20.80 12.67 7.88
N ASP A 88 19.96 13.17 8.79
CA ASP A 88 18.66 13.86 8.56
C ASP A 88 17.32 13.17 8.84
N THR A 89 17.19 12.22 9.78
CA THR A 89 15.86 11.97 10.36
C THR A 89 15.89 11.43 11.78
N ILE A 90 15.49 12.26 12.76
CA ILE A 90 15.12 11.78 14.10
C ILE A 90 13.74 11.17 13.95
N ASP A 91 13.69 9.87 13.70
CA ASP A 91 12.48 9.08 13.93
C ASP A 91 12.36 8.86 15.44
N ALA A 92 11.14 8.73 15.95
CA ALA A 92 10.97 8.50 17.38
C ALA A 92 10.12 7.27 17.63
N LEU A 93 10.60 6.48 18.59
CA LEU A 93 10.04 5.21 18.99
C LEU A 93 9.18 5.44 20.24
N PHE A 94 8.09 4.68 20.33
CA PHE A 94 7.29 4.59 21.54
C PHE A 94 6.61 3.22 21.61
N GLU A 95 6.29 2.80 22.82
CA GLU A 95 5.67 1.51 23.10
C GLU A 95 4.28 1.73 23.69
N ARG A 96 3.32 0.94 23.22
CA ARG A 96 1.94 0.93 23.72
C ARG A 96 1.46 -0.51 23.82
N GLY A 97 1.28 -0.98 25.05
CA GLY A 97 1.06 -2.41 25.31
C GLY A 97 2.25 -3.22 24.79
N ASP A 98 1.96 -4.27 24.02
CA ASP A 98 2.98 -5.16 23.44
C ASP A 98 3.43 -4.73 22.03
N ARG A 99 3.08 -3.52 21.59
CA ARG A 99 3.39 -3.00 20.26
C ARG A 99 4.36 -1.83 20.32
N THR A 100 5.37 -1.90 19.46
CA THR A 100 6.33 -0.82 19.23
C THR A 100 5.90 -0.04 17.99
N TYR A 101 6.03 1.28 18.04
CA TYR A 101 5.71 2.16 16.93
C TYR A 101 6.88 3.08 16.65
N ARG A 102 7.17 3.31 15.37
CA ARG A 102 8.15 4.30 14.91
C ARG A 102 7.43 5.41 14.17
N LEU A 103 7.41 6.61 14.77
CA LEU A 103 6.96 7.80 14.06
C LEU A 103 8.05 8.25 13.10
N ILE A 104 7.79 8.08 11.82
CA ILE A 104 8.68 8.47 10.74
C ILE A 104 8.66 9.99 10.57
N ASP A 105 9.85 10.56 10.42
CA ASP A 105 10.04 11.95 10.02
C ASP A 105 9.57 13.01 11.04
N THR A 106 9.76 12.73 12.34
CA THR A 106 9.35 13.65 13.41
C THR A 106 10.15 14.95 13.43
N ALA A 107 11.40 14.94 12.95
CA ALA A 107 12.26 16.12 12.89
C ALA A 107 11.65 17.25 12.04
N GLY A 108 10.98 16.94 10.93
CA GLY A 108 10.32 17.93 10.08
C GLY A 108 9.09 18.56 10.73
N ILE A 109 8.45 17.82 11.64
CA ILE A 109 7.30 18.25 12.42
C ILE A 109 7.73 19.12 13.61
N ARG A 110 8.85 18.78 14.27
CA ARG A 110 9.42 19.52 15.42
C ARG A 110 10.15 20.80 15.02
N ARG A 111 10.90 20.82 13.90
CA ARG A 111 11.69 22.00 13.44
C ARG A 111 10.82 23.18 12.97
N LYS A 112 9.56 22.96 12.58
CA LYS A 112 8.67 24.02 12.06
C LYS A 112 8.29 25.13 13.05
N LYS A 113 8.56 24.97 14.35
CA LYS A 113 8.41 26.08 15.31
C LYS A 113 9.48 27.18 15.15
N LYS A 114 10.55 26.97 14.37
CA LYS A 114 11.72 27.88 14.34
C LYS A 114 12.15 28.39 12.95
N ILE A 115 11.52 27.99 11.84
CA ILE A 115 12.03 28.33 10.50
C ILE A 115 10.92 28.98 9.66
N GLU A 116 11.16 30.21 9.22
CA GLU A 116 10.38 30.89 8.19
C GLU A 116 10.47 30.15 6.85
N TYR A 117 9.33 30.14 6.16
CA TYR A 117 9.00 29.34 4.99
C TYR A 117 10.12 29.26 3.93
N GLY A 118 10.79 28.10 3.88
CA GLY A 118 11.67 27.71 2.78
C GLY A 118 11.05 26.56 1.96
N ASN A 119 10.64 26.88 0.73
CA ASN A 119 10.26 26.01 -0.39
C ASN A 119 9.30 24.84 -0.09
N GLU A 120 8.01 25.07 -0.36
CA GLU A 120 6.93 24.06 -0.35
C GLU A 120 7.27 22.75 -1.09
N PHE A 121 8.08 22.85 -2.15
CA PHE A 121 8.63 21.70 -2.89
C PHE A 121 9.46 20.72 -2.02
N PHE A 122 10.21 21.21 -1.04
CA PHE A 122 10.95 20.34 -0.12
C PHE A 122 10.00 19.62 0.84
N MET A 123 8.92 20.28 1.25
CA MET A 123 7.94 19.67 2.15
C MET A 123 7.19 18.50 1.51
N ILE A 124 6.79 18.62 0.25
CA ILE A 124 6.08 17.53 -0.43
C ILE A 124 6.99 16.33 -0.70
N ASN A 125 8.24 16.56 -1.12
CA ASN A 125 9.22 15.49 -1.29
C ASN A 125 9.54 14.78 0.03
N ARG A 126 9.58 15.52 1.13
CA ARG A 126 9.75 14.97 2.47
C ARG A 126 8.57 14.07 2.85
N ALA A 127 7.33 14.53 2.61
CA ALA A 127 6.13 13.72 2.82
C ALA A 127 6.15 12.43 1.97
N PHE A 128 6.60 12.50 0.71
CA PHE A 128 6.73 11.31 -0.14
C PHE A 128 7.79 10.32 0.36
N LYS A 129 8.91 10.79 0.92
CA LYS A 129 9.89 9.92 1.59
C LYS A 129 9.29 9.27 2.82
N ALA A 130 8.55 10.03 3.64
CA ALA A 130 7.87 9.49 4.82
C ALA A 130 6.85 8.41 4.44
N ILE A 131 5.97 8.68 3.46
CA ILE A 131 4.98 7.71 2.95
C ILE A 131 5.65 6.39 2.56
N ARG A 132 6.75 6.43 1.81
CA ARG A 132 7.46 5.21 1.35
C ARG A 132 7.99 4.35 2.50
N ARG A 133 8.44 4.97 3.59
CA ARG A 133 9.00 4.28 4.76
C ARG A 133 7.95 3.77 5.75
N SER A 134 6.69 4.19 5.61
CA SER A 134 5.63 3.83 6.55
C SER A 134 4.94 2.50 6.20
N ASP A 135 4.42 1.83 7.22
CA ASP A 135 3.37 0.81 7.09
C ASP A 135 1.99 1.50 6.98
N VAL A 136 1.74 2.48 7.86
CA VAL A 136 0.48 3.24 7.91
C VAL A 136 0.76 4.75 7.79
N VAL A 137 -0.04 5.42 6.96
CA VAL A 137 0.01 6.86 6.80
C VAL A 137 -1.20 7.49 7.48
N LEU A 138 -0.94 8.45 8.38
CA LEU A 138 -1.96 9.33 8.94
C LEU A 138 -2.07 10.56 8.05
N LEU A 139 -3.10 10.62 7.20
CA LEU A 139 -3.38 11.78 6.35
C LEU A 139 -4.21 12.78 7.15
N VAL A 140 -3.56 13.81 7.67
CA VAL A 140 -4.19 14.84 8.50
C VAL A 140 -4.79 15.94 7.64
N ILE A 141 -6.09 16.14 7.80
CA ILE A 141 -6.88 17.16 7.13
C ILE A 141 -7.41 18.13 8.17
N ASP A 142 -7.33 19.42 7.87
CA ASP A 142 -7.99 20.47 8.64
C ASP A 142 -9.47 20.52 8.24
N VAL A 143 -10.37 20.28 9.19
CA VAL A 143 -11.81 20.30 8.92
C VAL A 143 -12.36 21.71 8.65
N VAL A 144 -11.69 22.75 9.15
CA VAL A 144 -12.12 24.14 8.98
C VAL A 144 -11.76 24.64 7.60
N ASP A 145 -10.55 24.35 7.13
CA ASP A 145 -10.08 24.77 5.79
C ASP A 145 -10.50 23.78 4.68
N GLY A 146 -10.87 22.56 5.05
CA GLY A 146 -11.31 21.52 4.13
C GLY A 146 -10.18 20.90 3.31
N ILE A 147 -10.56 20.10 2.32
CA ILE A 147 -9.63 19.36 1.45
C ILE A 147 -9.18 20.25 0.29
N LYS A 148 -7.87 20.36 0.07
CA LYS A 148 -7.27 21.10 -1.06
C LYS A 148 -6.48 20.16 -1.98
N ASP A 149 -5.95 20.70 -3.07
CA ASP A 149 -5.23 19.90 -4.08
C ASP A 149 -3.98 19.20 -3.52
N GLN A 150 -3.25 19.83 -2.60
CA GLN A 150 -2.10 19.19 -1.96
C GLN A 150 -2.50 17.95 -1.12
N ASP A 151 -3.72 17.92 -0.54
CA ASP A 151 -4.22 16.72 0.14
C ASP A 151 -4.52 15.60 -0.86
N ARG A 152 -5.06 15.94 -2.04
CA ARG A 152 -5.33 14.99 -3.13
C ARG A 152 -4.03 14.37 -3.65
N VAL A 153 -3.00 15.18 -3.89
CA VAL A 153 -1.68 14.70 -4.33
C VAL A 153 -1.06 13.75 -3.30
N LEU A 154 -1.18 14.05 -2.00
CA LEU A 154 -0.73 13.15 -0.94
C LEU A 154 -1.54 11.85 -0.95
N ALA A 155 -2.86 11.90 -1.08
CA ALA A 155 -3.73 10.73 -1.16
C ALA A 155 -3.42 9.83 -2.37
N GLU A 156 -3.21 10.41 -3.55
CA GLU A 156 -2.76 9.70 -4.74
C GLU A 156 -1.45 8.98 -4.50
N ARG A 157 -0.48 9.67 -3.88
CA ARG A 157 0.81 9.07 -3.57
C ARG A 157 0.67 7.89 -2.59
N ILE A 158 -0.13 8.04 -1.53
CA ILE A 158 -0.39 6.97 -0.56
C ILE A 158 -0.95 5.72 -1.25
N ALA A 159 -1.95 5.91 -2.12
CA ALA A 159 -2.57 4.82 -2.86
C ALA A 159 -1.61 4.17 -3.86
N ALA A 160 -0.82 4.97 -4.59
CA ALA A 160 0.17 4.49 -5.55
C ALA A 160 1.26 3.64 -4.89
N GLU A 161 1.80 4.12 -3.77
CA GLU A 161 2.79 3.38 -2.96
C GLU A 161 2.16 2.14 -2.28
N GLY A 162 0.83 2.05 -2.26
CA GLY A 162 0.09 0.92 -1.71
C GLY A 162 0.16 0.87 -0.20
N LYS A 163 0.24 2.01 0.48
CA LYS A 163 0.33 2.08 1.94
C LYS A 163 -1.05 2.03 2.58
N ALA A 164 -1.12 1.48 3.80
CA ALA A 164 -2.31 1.64 4.62
C ALA A 164 -2.50 3.11 5.00
N CYS A 165 -3.75 3.53 5.19
CA CYS A 165 -4.09 4.92 5.42
C CYS A 165 -5.23 5.06 6.42
N VAL A 166 -5.08 6.01 7.33
CA VAL A 166 -6.15 6.53 8.18
C VAL A 166 -6.24 8.03 7.93
N VAL A 167 -7.42 8.51 7.56
CA VAL A 167 -7.67 9.94 7.39
C VAL A 167 -8.02 10.53 8.75
N VAL A 168 -7.22 11.50 9.20
CA VAL A 168 -7.39 12.17 10.48
C VAL A 168 -7.96 13.56 10.23
N LEU A 169 -9.25 13.71 10.47
CA LEU A 169 -9.95 14.99 10.46
C LEU A 169 -9.65 15.72 11.77
N ASN A 170 -8.73 16.69 11.73
CA ASN A 170 -8.26 17.42 12.90
C ASN A 170 -8.93 18.79 13.02
N LYS A 171 -8.88 19.39 14.23
CA LYS A 171 -9.59 20.62 14.63
C LYS A 171 -11.10 20.44 14.73
N TRP A 172 -11.55 19.23 15.05
CA TRP A 172 -12.97 18.92 15.21
C TRP A 172 -13.66 19.70 16.34
N ASP A 173 -12.89 20.25 17.27
CA ASP A 173 -13.37 21.18 18.30
C ASP A 173 -13.93 22.49 17.72
N ALA A 174 -13.39 22.96 16.59
CA ALA A 174 -13.79 24.22 15.95
C ALA A 174 -15.03 24.12 15.05
N VAL A 175 -15.62 22.92 14.93
CA VAL A 175 -16.80 22.68 14.09
C VAL A 175 -18.04 22.68 14.97
N GLU A 176 -18.99 23.55 14.63
CA GLU A 176 -20.37 23.46 15.14
C GLU A 176 -21.05 22.22 14.57
N LYS A 177 -21.66 21.42 15.44
CA LYS A 177 -22.15 20.08 15.10
C LYS A 177 -23.66 20.02 15.19
N ASP A 178 -24.27 19.53 14.11
CA ASP A 178 -25.63 19.00 14.08
C ASP A 178 -25.62 17.46 14.02
N ASP A 179 -26.79 16.83 14.10
CA ASP A 179 -26.94 15.37 14.04
C ASP A 179 -26.38 14.73 12.75
N LYS A 180 -26.24 15.51 11.68
CA LYS A 180 -25.84 15.02 10.35
C LYS A 180 -24.39 15.37 10.01
N THR A 181 -23.74 16.22 10.80
CA THR A 181 -22.42 16.81 10.49
C THR A 181 -21.39 15.71 10.34
N TYR A 182 -21.42 14.71 11.23
CA TYR A 182 -20.54 13.55 11.17
C TYR A 182 -20.66 12.77 9.85
N LEU A 183 -21.89 12.42 9.44
CA LEU A 183 -22.13 11.65 8.21
C LEU A 183 -21.81 12.46 6.96
N LYS A 184 -22.16 13.76 6.96
CA LYS A 184 -21.83 14.69 5.87
C LYS A 184 -20.31 14.81 5.68
N SER A 185 -19.54 14.94 6.76
CA SER A 185 -18.07 14.99 6.68
C SER A 185 -17.47 13.70 6.12
N ILE A 186 -17.99 12.52 6.50
CA ILE A 186 -17.54 11.25 5.92
C ILE A 186 -17.82 11.18 4.42
N ALA A 187 -19.03 11.56 4.00
CA ALA A 187 -19.40 11.58 2.59
C ALA A 187 -18.51 12.54 1.79
N TYR A 188 -18.31 13.75 2.30
CA TYR A 188 -17.44 14.77 1.73
C TYR A 188 -16.00 14.26 1.54
N VAL A 189 -15.40 13.64 2.56
CA VAL A 189 -14.04 13.08 2.46
C VAL A 189 -13.96 11.99 1.39
N ARG A 190 -14.94 11.08 1.35
CA ARG A 190 -14.96 9.97 0.37
C ARG A 190 -15.12 10.45 -1.07
N GLU A 191 -15.84 11.55 -1.26
CA GLU A 191 -16.02 12.20 -2.57
C GLU A 191 -14.74 12.95 -2.99
N MET A 192 -14.13 13.68 -2.05
CA MET A 192 -13.01 14.57 -2.33
C MET A 192 -11.63 13.89 -2.35
N LEU A 193 -11.51 12.72 -1.71
CA LEU A 193 -10.30 11.88 -1.72
C LEU A 193 -10.57 10.48 -2.31
N PRO A 194 -11.00 10.34 -3.58
CA PRO A 194 -11.23 9.03 -4.20
C PRO A 194 -10.06 8.03 -4.08
N PRO A 195 -8.76 8.43 -4.20
CA PRO A 195 -7.64 7.50 -4.11
C PRO A 195 -7.56 6.69 -2.80
N VAL A 196 -8.03 7.29 -1.69
CA VAL A 196 -8.03 6.70 -0.35
C VAL A 196 -9.44 6.52 0.22
N ARG A 197 -10.47 6.41 -0.63
CA ARG A 197 -11.87 6.21 -0.22
C ARG A 197 -12.12 5.01 0.71
N TRP A 198 -11.17 4.08 0.75
CA TRP A 198 -11.17 2.87 1.57
C TRP A 198 -10.57 3.08 2.96
N ALA A 199 -9.97 4.24 3.22
CA ALA A 199 -9.36 4.58 4.49
C ALA A 199 -10.43 4.81 5.57
N ASP A 200 -10.16 4.36 6.79
CA ASP A 200 -10.96 4.77 7.93
C ASP A 200 -10.75 6.26 8.21
N ILE A 201 -11.78 6.90 8.78
CA ILE A 201 -11.80 8.31 9.10
C ILE A 201 -11.92 8.47 10.62
N VAL A 202 -11.01 9.22 11.22
CA VAL A 202 -11.03 9.56 12.65
C VAL A 202 -11.15 11.06 12.81
N PHE A 203 -12.06 11.50 13.67
CA PHE A 203 -12.27 12.90 14.01
C PHE A 203 -11.54 13.20 15.32
N THR A 204 -10.67 14.19 15.29
CA THR A 204 -9.76 14.49 16.40
C THR A 204 -9.66 15.99 16.66
N SER A 205 -9.23 16.33 17.87
CA SER A 205 -8.74 17.66 18.20
C SER A 205 -7.40 17.53 18.87
N ALA A 206 -6.34 17.95 18.18
CA ALA A 206 -5.03 18.07 18.79
C ALA A 206 -4.97 19.14 19.90
N LEU A 207 -5.89 20.12 19.88
CA LEU A 207 -5.98 21.18 20.88
C LEU A 207 -6.51 20.64 22.20
N THR A 208 -7.67 19.97 22.17
CA THR A 208 -8.32 19.44 23.39
C THR A 208 -7.81 18.06 23.77
N GLY A 209 -7.25 17.30 22.82
CA GLY A 209 -6.92 15.88 22.97
C GLY A 209 -8.07 14.94 22.66
N GLN A 210 -9.19 15.46 22.16
CA GLN A 210 -10.34 14.63 21.79
C GLN A 210 -9.92 13.56 20.77
N ARG A 211 -10.11 12.28 21.14
CA ARG A 211 -9.92 11.10 20.28
C ARG A 211 -8.52 10.96 19.66
N THR A 212 -7.49 11.58 20.24
CA THR A 212 -6.12 11.43 19.75
C THR A 212 -5.58 10.02 19.98
N LEU A 213 -5.87 9.39 21.12
CA LEU A 213 -5.42 8.03 21.42
C LEU A 213 -6.10 6.93 20.59
N SER A 214 -7.33 7.17 20.11
CA SER A 214 -8.03 6.22 19.23
C SER A 214 -7.39 6.11 17.83
N ILE A 215 -6.45 7.00 17.50
CA ILE A 215 -5.66 6.88 16.28
C ILE A 215 -4.89 5.56 16.29
N PHE A 216 -4.32 5.16 17.41
CA PHE A 216 -3.51 3.93 17.48
C PHE A 216 -4.35 2.68 17.30
N ASP A 217 -5.58 2.63 17.83
CA ASP A 217 -6.51 1.52 17.56
C ASP A 217 -6.78 1.38 16.06
N LYS A 218 -6.90 2.52 15.36
CA LYS A 218 -7.08 2.56 13.90
C LYS A 218 -5.83 2.22 13.12
N VAL A 219 -4.66 2.60 13.62
CA VAL A 219 -3.38 2.16 13.06
C VAL A 219 -3.25 0.65 13.19
N ASP A 220 -3.61 0.09 14.34
CA ASP A 220 -3.54 -1.35 14.61
C ASP A 220 -4.47 -2.15 13.71
N GLU A 221 -5.74 -1.72 13.59
CA GLU A 221 -6.71 -2.31 12.66
C GLU A 221 -6.19 -2.19 11.21
N ALA A 222 -5.63 -1.04 10.82
CA ALA A 222 -5.09 -0.83 9.49
C ALA A 222 -3.91 -1.76 9.19
N VAL A 223 -2.97 -1.93 10.13
CA VAL A 223 -1.83 -2.85 9.97
C VAL A 223 -2.32 -4.28 9.84
N GLU A 224 -3.26 -4.71 10.68
CA GLU A 224 -3.81 -6.06 10.62
C GLU A 224 -4.45 -6.33 9.25
N GLN A 225 -5.32 -5.44 8.78
CA GLN A 225 -5.94 -5.54 7.46
C GLN A 225 -4.91 -5.48 6.32
N HIS A 226 -3.89 -4.63 6.44
CA HIS A 226 -2.82 -4.47 5.47
C HIS A 226 -1.86 -5.66 5.42
N ARG A 227 -1.78 -6.48 6.49
CA ARG A 227 -0.92 -7.67 6.54
C ARG A 227 -1.72 -8.97 6.35
N LYS A 228 -3.06 -8.87 6.32
CA LYS A 228 -3.99 -10.01 6.26
C LYS A 228 -3.72 -10.93 5.09
N ARG A 229 -3.55 -12.22 5.38
CA ARG A 229 -3.49 -13.32 4.41
C ARG A 229 -4.79 -14.09 4.42
N ILE A 230 -5.43 -14.22 3.26
CA ILE A 230 -6.66 -15.00 3.08
C ILE A 230 -6.33 -16.32 2.39
N LYS A 231 -6.90 -17.42 2.89
CA LYS A 231 -6.79 -18.73 2.26
C LYS A 231 -7.39 -18.69 0.85
N THR A 232 -6.73 -19.38 -0.09
CA THR A 232 -7.18 -19.42 -1.49
C THR A 232 -8.60 -19.97 -1.64
N SER A 233 -9.01 -20.94 -0.82
CA SER A 233 -10.38 -21.46 -0.82
C SER A 233 -11.43 -20.38 -0.54
N VAL A 234 -11.23 -19.61 0.52
CA VAL A 234 -12.12 -18.50 0.93
C VAL A 234 -12.17 -17.41 -0.14
N LEU A 235 -11.03 -17.05 -0.74
CA LEU A 235 -11.00 -16.08 -1.85
C LEU A 235 -11.83 -16.55 -3.06
N ASN A 236 -11.75 -17.84 -3.39
CA ASN A 236 -12.49 -18.40 -4.51
C ASN A 236 -13.97 -18.63 -4.20
N GLU A 237 -14.36 -18.76 -2.94
CA GLU A 237 -15.76 -18.74 -2.51
C GLU A 237 -16.37 -17.35 -2.72
N VAL A 238 -15.74 -16.32 -2.16
CA VAL A 238 -16.14 -14.90 -2.36
C VAL A 238 -16.19 -14.53 -3.85
N LEU A 239 -15.22 -15.00 -4.64
CA LEU A 239 -15.21 -14.77 -6.09
C LEU A 239 -16.40 -15.42 -6.78
N ARG A 240 -16.72 -16.68 -6.44
CA ARG A 240 -17.84 -17.41 -7.04
C ARG A 240 -19.16 -16.71 -6.71
N ASP A 241 -19.35 -16.32 -5.46
CA ASP A 241 -20.56 -15.60 -5.02
C ASP A 241 -20.72 -14.27 -5.74
N ALA A 242 -19.63 -13.51 -5.90
CA ALA A 242 -19.66 -12.25 -6.63
C ALA A 242 -19.97 -12.45 -8.13
N VAL A 243 -19.41 -13.48 -8.77
CA VAL A 243 -19.70 -13.80 -10.18
C VAL A 243 -21.14 -14.27 -10.37
N LEU A 244 -21.70 -15.02 -9.41
CA LEU A 244 -23.10 -15.44 -9.41
C LEU A 244 -24.05 -14.25 -9.30
N TRP A 245 -23.73 -13.29 -8.41
CA TRP A 245 -24.55 -12.09 -8.24
C TRP A 245 -24.48 -11.14 -9.43
N GLN A 246 -23.29 -10.99 -10.03
CA GLN A 246 -23.11 -10.19 -11.23
C GLN A 246 -22.14 -10.88 -12.19
N ALA A 247 -22.70 -11.42 -13.27
CA ALA A 247 -21.93 -12.05 -14.31
C ALA A 247 -21.02 -11.04 -15.04
N PRO A 248 -19.85 -11.48 -15.54
CA PRO A 248 -19.00 -10.65 -16.40
C PRO A 248 -19.76 -10.14 -17.62
N PRO A 249 -19.50 -8.90 -18.07
CA PRO A 249 -20.20 -8.33 -19.22
C PRO A 249 -19.88 -9.09 -20.52
N THR A 250 -20.87 -9.22 -21.38
CA THR A 250 -20.74 -9.76 -22.74
C THR A 250 -20.42 -8.62 -23.72
N ARG A 251 -19.37 -8.76 -24.53
CA ARG A 251 -19.07 -7.78 -25.60
C ARG A 251 -19.92 -8.03 -26.85
N LYS A 252 -20.01 -7.03 -27.75
CA LYS A 252 -20.78 -7.07 -29.01
C LYS A 252 -20.56 -8.33 -29.87
N ASN A 253 -19.40 -8.99 -29.78
CA ASN A 253 -19.08 -10.21 -30.54
C ASN A 253 -19.38 -11.51 -29.75
N SER A 254 -20.31 -11.48 -28.78
CA SER A 254 -20.67 -12.60 -27.91
C SER A 254 -19.51 -13.21 -27.08
N GLN A 255 -18.35 -12.56 -27.04
CA GLN A 255 -17.25 -12.96 -26.16
C GLN A 255 -17.55 -12.53 -24.72
N GLN A 256 -17.78 -13.53 -23.87
CA GLN A 256 -17.97 -13.33 -22.44
C GLN A 256 -16.66 -13.51 -21.68
N GLY A 257 -16.42 -12.64 -20.70
CA GLY A 257 -15.34 -12.82 -19.74
C GLY A 257 -15.57 -14.08 -18.90
N LYS A 258 -14.56 -14.93 -18.80
CA LYS A 258 -14.58 -16.12 -17.91
C LYS A 258 -13.49 -15.96 -16.87
N ILE A 259 -13.89 -15.97 -15.60
CA ILE A 259 -12.95 -15.99 -14.46
C ILE A 259 -12.85 -17.44 -13.99
N TYR A 260 -11.62 -17.92 -13.82
CA TYR A 260 -11.35 -19.31 -13.44
C TYR A 260 -11.16 -19.45 -11.94
N TYR A 261 -10.25 -18.65 -11.38
CA TYR A 261 -9.91 -18.66 -9.96
C TYR A 261 -9.12 -17.39 -9.62
N CYS A 262 -8.91 -17.16 -8.33
CA CYS A 262 -8.01 -16.13 -7.83
C CYS A 262 -7.11 -16.65 -6.69
N ASN A 263 -6.01 -15.95 -6.44
CA ASN A 263 -5.19 -16.15 -5.25
C ASN A 263 -4.55 -14.84 -4.79
N GLN A 264 -4.21 -14.74 -3.51
CA GLN A 264 -3.49 -13.58 -2.98
C GLN A 264 -1.98 -13.78 -3.18
N VAL A 265 -1.36 -12.92 -3.97
CA VAL A 265 0.08 -12.99 -4.32
C VAL A 265 0.94 -12.11 -3.41
N ALA A 266 0.39 -11.07 -2.79
CA ALA A 266 1.09 -10.23 -1.81
C ALA A 266 0.15 -9.79 -0.68
N ALA A 267 0.72 -9.58 0.52
CA ALA A 267 -0.02 -9.10 1.67
C ALA A 267 0.04 -7.58 1.77
N ARG A 268 1.17 -6.93 1.45
CA ARG A 268 1.42 -5.51 1.70
C ARG A 268 1.65 -4.74 0.39
N PRO A 269 0.63 -4.10 -0.21
CA PRO A 269 -0.80 -4.22 0.10
C PRO A 269 -1.40 -5.56 -0.36
N PRO A 270 -2.62 -5.91 0.12
CA PRO A 270 -3.33 -7.10 -0.30
C PRO A 270 -3.50 -7.11 -1.82
N THR A 271 -2.78 -8.02 -2.47
CA THR A 271 -2.73 -8.11 -3.93
C THR A 271 -3.30 -9.44 -4.36
N VAL A 272 -4.43 -9.41 -5.06
CA VAL A 272 -5.17 -10.57 -5.55
C VAL A 272 -4.95 -10.70 -7.05
N ALA A 273 -4.40 -11.83 -7.49
CA ALA A 273 -4.33 -12.18 -8.90
C ALA A 273 -5.61 -12.92 -9.31
N ILE A 274 -6.31 -12.38 -10.30
CA ILE A 274 -7.53 -12.94 -10.89
C ILE A 274 -7.16 -13.55 -12.24
N PHE A 275 -7.35 -14.86 -12.37
CA PHE A 275 -7.06 -15.60 -13.60
C PHE A 275 -8.31 -15.70 -14.45
N CYS A 276 -8.22 -15.22 -15.68
CA CYS A 276 -9.34 -15.15 -16.61
C CYS A 276 -8.92 -15.50 -18.03
N ASN A 277 -9.90 -15.67 -18.92
CA ASN A 277 -9.64 -15.91 -20.33
C ASN A 277 -8.91 -14.71 -20.96
N ALA A 278 -9.45 -13.50 -20.83
CA ALA A 278 -8.85 -12.29 -21.37
C ALA A 278 -9.17 -11.06 -20.48
N PRO A 279 -8.17 -10.41 -19.87
CA PRO A 279 -8.36 -9.25 -18.98
C PRO A 279 -9.14 -8.09 -19.62
N LYS A 280 -8.96 -7.89 -20.93
CA LYS A 280 -9.64 -6.84 -21.69
C LYS A 280 -11.16 -7.00 -21.71
N LEU A 281 -11.70 -8.20 -21.46
CA LEU A 281 -13.14 -8.44 -21.47
C LEU A 281 -13.86 -7.85 -20.24
N PHE A 282 -13.12 -7.47 -19.19
CA PHE A 282 -13.68 -6.96 -17.94
C PHE A 282 -13.56 -5.43 -17.91
N SER A 283 -14.69 -4.73 -17.88
CA SER A 283 -14.73 -3.27 -17.75
C SER A 283 -14.23 -2.82 -16.38
N ASP A 284 -13.74 -1.58 -16.26
CA ASP A 284 -13.27 -1.06 -14.97
C ASP A 284 -14.40 -0.98 -13.94
N ASN A 285 -15.65 -0.78 -14.37
CA ASN A 285 -16.82 -0.89 -13.49
C ASN A 285 -16.97 -2.29 -12.89
N TYR A 286 -16.75 -3.35 -13.70
CA TYR A 286 -16.79 -4.72 -13.21
C TYR A 286 -15.62 -5.03 -12.27
N LYS A 287 -14.41 -4.51 -12.56
CA LYS A 287 -13.25 -4.64 -11.68
C LYS A 287 -13.50 -3.97 -10.32
N ARG A 288 -14.04 -2.75 -10.32
CA ARG A 288 -14.42 -2.01 -9.10
C ARG A 288 -15.54 -2.73 -8.32
N TYR A 289 -16.50 -3.33 -9.03
CA TYR A 289 -17.54 -4.17 -8.42
C TYR A 289 -16.91 -5.33 -7.65
N LEU A 290 -16.01 -6.09 -8.28
CA LEU A 290 -15.34 -7.21 -7.61
C LEU A 290 -14.48 -6.73 -6.44
N GLU A 291 -13.72 -5.64 -6.60
CA GLU A 291 -12.95 -5.06 -5.50
C GLU A 291 -13.85 -4.72 -4.30
N ARG A 292 -14.99 -4.06 -4.55
CA ARG A 292 -15.98 -3.75 -3.52
C ARG A 292 -16.51 -5.01 -2.85
N LYS A 293 -16.84 -6.06 -3.61
CA LYS A 293 -17.34 -7.33 -3.05
C LYS A 293 -16.30 -8.03 -2.18
N PHE A 294 -15.04 -8.04 -2.61
CA PHE A 294 -13.94 -8.57 -1.82
C PHE A 294 -13.79 -7.78 -0.51
N ARG A 295 -13.90 -6.46 -0.57
CA ARG A 295 -13.85 -5.60 0.63
C ARG A 295 -15.02 -5.85 1.58
N GLU A 296 -16.24 -5.98 1.06
CA GLU A 296 -17.45 -6.25 1.86
C GLU A 296 -17.35 -7.58 2.61
N GLN A 297 -16.87 -8.64 1.96
CA GLN A 297 -16.86 -9.99 2.55
C GLN A 297 -15.57 -10.33 3.30
N LEU A 298 -14.41 -9.79 2.90
CA LEU A 298 -13.11 -10.15 3.47
C LEU A 298 -12.51 -9.06 4.37
N GLY A 299 -13.06 -7.85 4.37
CA GLY A 299 -12.55 -6.70 5.12
C GLY A 299 -11.61 -5.84 4.27
N PHE A 300 -10.34 -5.72 4.68
CA PHE A 300 -9.34 -4.82 4.08
C PHE A 300 -9.59 -3.32 4.32
N LYS A 301 -10.28 -2.96 5.40
CA LYS A 301 -10.40 -1.54 5.81
C LYS A 301 -9.03 -0.90 5.97
N SER A 302 -8.93 0.39 5.67
CA SER A 302 -7.68 1.14 5.83
C SER A 302 -6.49 0.64 5.01
N THR A 303 -6.70 -0.24 4.02
CA THR A 303 -5.69 -0.64 3.04
C THR A 303 -6.24 -0.65 1.61
N PRO A 304 -5.41 -0.31 0.60
CA PRO A 304 -5.79 -0.52 -0.79
C PRO A 304 -5.78 -2.02 -1.10
N ILE A 305 -6.60 -2.44 -2.07
CA ILE A 305 -6.56 -3.79 -2.64
C ILE A 305 -6.04 -3.66 -4.06
N ARG A 306 -5.01 -4.42 -4.43
CA ARG A 306 -4.51 -4.46 -5.81
C ARG A 306 -5.07 -5.70 -6.52
N MET A 307 -5.85 -5.52 -7.57
CA MET A 307 -6.35 -6.63 -8.39
C MET A 307 -5.55 -6.76 -9.69
N LEU A 308 -4.79 -7.85 -9.80
CA LEU A 308 -3.99 -8.16 -10.99
C LEU A 308 -4.78 -9.11 -11.90
N TRP A 309 -5.18 -8.62 -13.07
CA TRP A 309 -5.94 -9.41 -14.03
C TRP A 309 -4.98 -10.12 -15.00
N ARG A 310 -4.94 -11.46 -14.93
CA ARG A 310 -4.03 -12.28 -15.73
C ARG A 310 -4.82 -13.09 -16.75
N GLY A 311 -4.50 -12.89 -18.02
CA GLY A 311 -4.92 -13.77 -19.12
C GLY A 311 -4.09 -15.03 -19.14
N LYS A 312 -4.65 -16.12 -19.65
CA LYS A 312 -3.92 -17.38 -19.82
C LYS A 312 -2.73 -17.15 -20.79
N ARG A 313 -1.48 -17.31 -20.33
CA ARG A 313 -0.34 -17.65 -21.21
C ARG A 313 -0.34 -19.17 -21.41
N LEU A 314 -0.20 -19.63 -22.65
CA LEU A 314 -0.29 -21.01 -23.15
C LEU A 314 0.77 -22.00 -22.60
N ARG A 315 1.21 -21.94 -21.33
CA ARG A 315 2.30 -22.79 -20.80
C ARG A 315 1.90 -23.84 -19.76
N ARG A 316 0.62 -24.23 -19.66
CA ARG A 316 0.20 -25.37 -18.82
C ARG A 316 -0.92 -26.21 -19.46
N MET A 317 -0.69 -26.68 -20.69
CA MET A 317 -1.40 -27.86 -21.21
C MET A 317 -0.61 -29.15 -20.96
N VAL A 318 0.73 -29.08 -20.94
CA VAL A 318 1.61 -30.27 -20.82
C VAL A 318 1.55 -30.97 -19.45
N GLN A 319 1.14 -30.28 -18.37
CA GLN A 319 1.10 -30.88 -17.01
C GLN A 319 -0.25 -31.48 -16.60
N ASP A 320 -1.36 -31.13 -17.26
CA ASP A 320 -2.69 -31.66 -16.91
C ASP A 320 -3.12 -32.83 -17.80
N GLU A 321 -2.61 -32.96 -19.03
CA GLU A 321 -2.88 -34.13 -19.87
C GLU A 321 -2.04 -35.35 -19.47
N SER A 322 -0.81 -35.14 -18.99
CA SER A 322 0.06 -36.23 -18.51
C SER A 322 -0.44 -36.87 -17.21
N LYS A 323 -1.33 -36.20 -16.45
CA LYS A 323 -1.97 -36.77 -15.26
C LYS A 323 -3.28 -37.51 -15.55
N LYS A 324 -3.84 -37.40 -16.76
CA LYS A 324 -5.08 -38.09 -17.14
C LYS A 324 -4.87 -39.46 -17.80
N SER A 325 -3.63 -39.87 -18.10
CA SER A 325 -3.31 -41.18 -18.71
C SER A 325 -2.71 -42.17 -17.70
N ARG A 326 -3.37 -42.39 -16.57
CA ARG A 326 -3.05 -43.50 -15.64
C ARG A 326 -4.30 -44.01 -14.94
N TYR A 327 -5.14 -44.76 -15.65
CA TYR A 327 -5.99 -45.81 -15.07
C TYR A 327 -6.12 -46.98 -16.06
N PRO A 328 -6.29 -48.23 -15.56
CA PRO A 328 -5.83 -49.45 -16.20
C PRO A 328 -6.77 -49.96 -17.28
N LYS A 329 -6.21 -50.72 -18.23
CA LYS A 329 -6.97 -51.42 -19.30
C LYS A 329 -8.04 -52.33 -18.68
N PRO A 330 -9.26 -52.38 -19.24
CA PRO A 330 -10.28 -53.32 -18.79
C PRO A 330 -9.89 -54.76 -19.15
N TYR A 331 -10.24 -55.67 -18.24
CA TYR A 331 -10.23 -57.12 -18.41
C TYR A 331 -10.74 -57.55 -19.80
N GLN A 332 -9.98 -58.37 -20.50
CA GLN A 332 -10.51 -59.21 -21.58
C GLN A 332 -10.94 -60.54 -20.97
N ALA A 333 -12.23 -60.84 -21.09
CA ALA A 333 -12.77 -62.18 -20.92
C ALA A 333 -12.61 -62.93 -22.24
N GLY A 334 -12.14 -64.17 -22.15
CA GLY A 334 -11.91 -65.10 -23.25
C GLY A 334 -11.15 -66.30 -22.75
#